data_AF-C6XED6-F1
#
_entry.id   AF-C6XED6-F1
#
_cell.length_a   1.000
_cell.length_b   1.000
_cell.length_c   1.000
_cell.angle_alpha   90.00
_cell.angle_beta   90.00
_cell.angle_gamma   90.00
#
_symmetry.space_group_name_H-M   'P 1'
#
loop_
_entity.id
_entity.type
_entity.pdbx_description
1 polymer ?
#
loop_
_entity_poly.entity_id
_entity_poly.type
_entity_poly.pdbx_seq_one_letter_code
_entity_poly.pdbx_strand_id
1 'polypeptide(L)' 'MTLDWQKIILNLRHAGCTTKFIYTKAKMDESTVRRFARGELKEPRFSQGLELLDLHEKFCPEKHKLEELRP' A
#
# COMPACT_ATOMS: atom_id res chain seq x y z
N MET A 1 11.02 -13.21 0.17
CA MET A 1 9.58 -13.03 -0.10
C MET A 1 9.42 -11.62 -0.61
N THR A 2 8.96 -11.42 -1.84
CA THR A 2 8.90 -10.09 -2.46
C THR A 2 7.52 -9.50 -2.21
N LEU A 3 7.46 -8.28 -1.66
CA LEU A 3 6.20 -7.61 -1.35
C LEU A 3 5.50 -7.15 -2.64
N ASP A 4 4.20 -7.42 -2.78
CA ASP A 4 3.42 -6.99 -3.94
C ASP A 4 2.80 -5.60 -3.67
N TRP A 5 3.51 -4.57 -4.10
CA TRP A 5 3.10 -3.18 -3.93
C TRP A 5 1.85 -2.80 -4.74
N GLN A 6 1.62 -3.46 -5.88
CA GLN A 6 0.38 -3.26 -6.64
C GLN A 6 -0.80 -3.72 -5.80
N LYS A 7 -0.70 -4.93 -5.22
CA LYS A 7 -1.75 -5.48 -4.37
C LYS A 7 -2.03 -4.62 -3.15
N ILE A 8 -1.00 -4.03 -2.52
CA ILE A 8 -1.18 -3.10 -1.40
C ILE A 8 -2.00 -1.88 -1.82
N ILE A 9 -1.66 -1.24 -2.94
CA ILE A 9 -2.41 -0.07 -3.44
C ILE A 9 -3.85 -0.44 -3.78
N LEU A 10 -4.07 -1.61 -4.40
CA LEU A 10 -5.41 -2.08 -4.74
C LEU A 10 -6.24 -2.40 -3.49
N ASN A 11 -5.65 -3.02 -2.47
CA ASN A 11 -6.32 -3.29 -1.19
C ASN A 11 -6.76 -1.97 -0.52
N LEU A 12 -5.87 -0.97 -0.46
CA LEU A 12 -6.20 0.35 0.08
C LEU A 12 -7.37 0.99 -0.66
N ARG A 13 -7.40 0.90 -2.00
CA ARG A 13 -8.52 1.40 -2.80
C ARG A 13 -9.81 0.65 -2.52
N HIS A 14 -9.75 -0.68 -2.37
CA HIS A 14 -10.91 -1.51 -2.02
C HIS A 14 -11.44 -1.21 -0.62
N ALA A 15 -10.57 -0.82 0.31
CA ALA A 15 -10.94 -0.34 1.65
C ALA A 15 -11.53 1.09 1.65
N GLY A 16 -11.73 1.70 0.47
CA GLY A 16 -12.32 3.03 0.32
C GLY A 16 -11.32 4.19 0.36
N CYS A 17 -10.00 3.92 0.46
CA CYS A 17 -9.01 4.98 0.38
C CYS A 17 -8.94 5.55 -1.05
N THR A 18 -9.20 6.85 -1.20
CA THR A 18 -9.05 7.53 -2.49
C THR A 18 -7.58 7.63 -2.90
N THR A 19 -7.31 7.70 -4.21
CA THR A 19 -5.94 7.95 -4.73
C THR A 19 -5.32 9.19 -4.09
N LYS A 20 -6.14 10.24 -3.90
CA LYS A 20 -5.73 11.48 -3.23
C LYS A 20 -5.24 11.27 -1.80
N PHE A 21 -6.01 10.52 -1.03
CA PHE A 21 -5.65 10.17 0.33
C PHE A 21 -4.33 9.38 0.37
N ILE A 22 -4.19 8.36 -0.49
CA ILE A 22 -3.01 7.50 -0.54
C ILE A 22 -1.75 8.30 -0.87
N TYR A 23 -1.76 9.11 -1.94
CA TYR A 23 -0.55 9.84 -2.35
C TYR A 23 -0.16 10.91 -1.31
N THR A 24 -1.15 11.54 -0.66
CA THR A 24 -0.92 12.55 0.38
C THR A 24 -0.27 11.92 1.62
N LYS A 25 -0.76 10.76 2.05
CA LYS A 25 -0.24 10.07 3.24
C LYS A 25 1.10 9.39 2.98
N ALA A 26 1.25 8.72 1.84
CA ALA A 26 2.48 8.05 1.48
C ALA A 26 3.55 8.98 0.87
N LYS A 27 3.35 10.31 0.95
CA LYS A 27 4.30 11.35 0.50
C LYS A 27 4.83 11.06 -0.91
N MET A 28 3.93 10.78 -1.83
CA MET A 28 4.24 10.50 -3.23
C MET A 28 3.28 11.25 -4.15
N ASP A 29 3.66 11.36 -5.42
CA ASP A 29 2.80 12.01 -6.41
C ASP A 29 1.67 11.09 -6.86
N GLU A 30 0.57 11.69 -7.32
CA GLU A 30 -0.59 10.94 -7.81
C GLU A 30 -0.22 9.98 -8.94
N SER A 31 0.64 10.42 -9.87
CA SER A 31 1.12 9.60 -10.98
C SER A 31 1.79 8.32 -10.47
N THR A 32 2.62 8.43 -9.42
CA THR A 32 3.32 7.30 -8.81
C THR A 32 2.34 6.26 -8.25
N VAL A 33 1.31 6.69 -7.51
CA VAL A 33 0.26 5.76 -7.01
C VAL A 33 -0.46 5.07 -8.18
N ARG A 34 -0.81 5.81 -9.24
CA ARG A 34 -1.49 5.23 -10.41
C ARG A 34 -0.61 4.20 -11.12
N ARG A 35 0.70 4.44 -11.23
CA ARG A 35 1.67 3.51 -11.82
C ARG A 35 1.82 2.23 -10.99
N PHE A 36 1.85 2.35 -9.65
CA PHE A 36 1.81 1.17 -8.78
C PHE A 36 0.52 0.37 -8.94
N ALA A 37 -0.64 1.02 -8.99
CA ALA A 37 -1.92 0.35 -9.18
C ALA A 37 -1.99 -0.44 -10.52
N ARG A 38 -1.25 0.02 -11.54
CA ARG A 38 -1.12 -0.67 -12.84
C ARG A 38 0.02 -1.70 -12.89
N GLY A 39 0.83 -1.84 -11.83
CA GLY A 39 1.98 -2.74 -11.80
C GLY A 39 3.20 -2.26 -12.61
N GLU A 40 3.22 -0.99 -13.01
CA GLU A 40 4.32 -0.40 -13.79
C GLU A 40 5.55 -0.05 -12.94
N LEU A 41 5.37 0.03 -11.62
CA LEU A 41 6.44 0.25 -10.65
C LEU A 41 6.56 -0.98 -9.76
N LYS A 42 7.79 -1.42 -9.58
CA LYS A 42 8.10 -2.61 -8.76
C LYS A 42 8.28 -2.29 -7.29
N GLU A 43 8.78 -1.11 -6.95
CA GLU A 43 9.12 -0.78 -5.56
C GLU A 43 9.10 0.74 -5.31
N PRO A 44 8.52 1.20 -4.19
CA PRO A 44 8.58 2.59 -3.75
C PRO A 44 9.94 2.91 -3.12
N ARG A 45 10.19 4.18 -2.81
CA ARG A 45 11.30 4.52 -1.92
C ARG A 45 11.04 3.92 -0.54
N PHE A 46 12.10 3.61 0.19
CA PHE A 46 11.99 2.99 1.52
C PHE A 46 10.99 3.69 2.45
N SER A 47 11.10 5.01 2.61
CA SER A 47 10.17 5.80 3.45
C SER A 47 8.73 5.77 2.96
N GLN A 48 8.51 5.75 1.65
CA GLN A 48 7.17 5.65 1.06
C GLN A 48 6.58 4.24 1.23
N GLY A 49 7.43 3.22 1.16
CA GLY A 49 7.06 1.84 1.42
C GLY A 49 6.58 1.64 2.86
N LEU A 50 7.28 2.21 3.85
CA LEU A 50 6.84 2.18 5.25
C LEU A 50 5.46 2.85 5.43
N GLU A 51 5.27 4.06 4.88
CA GLU A 51 3.99 4.75 4.99
C GLU A 51 2.84 3.97 4.31
N LEU A 52 3.11 3.29 3.19
CA LEU A 52 2.13 2.43 2.53
C LEU A 52 1.78 1.19 3.36
N LEU A 53 2.77 0.60 4.03
CA LEU A 53 2.57 -0.54 4.92
C LEU A 53 1.73 -0.15 6.14
N ASP A 54 2.06 0.97 6.79
CA ASP A 54 1.30 1.49 7.94
C ASP A 54 -0.16 1.81 7.56
N LEU A 55 -0.36 2.40 6.36
CA LEU A 55 -1.71 2.61 5.83
C LEU A 55 -2.42 1.28 5.58
N HIS A 56 -1.73 0.29 5.01
CA HIS A 56 -2.33 -1.00 4.70
C HIS A 56 -2.72 -1.76 5.97
N GLU A 57 -1.89 -1.70 7.02
CA GLU A 57 -2.23 -2.26 8.34
C GLU A 57 -3.47 -1.58 8.94
N LYS A 58 -3.52 -0.26 8.89
CA LYS A 58 -4.62 0.52 9.45
C LYS A 58 -5.96 0.30 8.73
N PHE A 59 -5.94 0.21 7.40
CA PHE A 59 -7.17 0.17 6.59
C PHE A 59 -7.52 -1.22 6.06
N CYS A 60 -6.60 -2.19 6.13
CA CYS A 60 -6.83 -3.58 5.75
C CYS A 60 -6.36 -4.54 6.86
N PRO A 61 -6.74 -4.33 8.15
CA PRO A 61 -6.21 -5.08 9.28
C PRO A 61 -6.49 -6.59 9.15
N GLU A 62 -7.59 -6.98 8.53
CA GLU A 62 -7.94 -8.38 8.26
C GLU A 62 -6.89 -9.13 7.40
N LYS A 63 -6.10 -8.40 6.60
CA LYS A 63 -5.04 -8.99 5.76
C LYS A 63 -3.73 -9.20 6.51
N HIS A 64 -3.59 -8.64 7.72
CA HIS A 64 -2.40 -8.76 8.57
C HIS A 64 -2.58 -9.70 9.76
N LYS A 65 -3.83 -10.01 10.14
CA LYS A 65 -4.18 -10.93 11.24
C LYS A 65 -3.61 -12.37 11.10
N LEU A 66 -3.16 -12.77 9.91
CA LEU A 66 -2.52 -14.06 9.70
C LEU A 66 -1.05 -14.10 10.16
N GLU A 67 -0.38 -12.95 10.35
CA GLU A 67 1.01 -12.92 10.83
C GLU A 67 1.11 -13.07 12.36
N GLU A 68 0.08 -12.68 13.13
CA GLU A 68 0.07 -12.80 14.60
C GLU A 68 -0.15 -14.24 15.11
N LEU A 69 -0.46 -15.19 14.22
CA LEU A 69 -0.68 -16.60 14.55
C LEU A 69 0.49 -17.52 14.18
N ARG A 70 1.65 -16.97 13.82
CA ARG A 70 2.87 -17.77 13.63
C ARG A 70 3.58 -17.95 14.98
N PRO A 71 3.69 -19.19 15.50
CA PRO A 71 4.43 -19.49 16.74
C PRO A 71 5.92 -19.23 16.62
#